data_AF-A0A0Q7TKS6-F1
#
_entry.id   AF-A0A0Q7TKS6-F1
#
_cell.length_a   1.000
_cell.length_b   1.000
_cell.length_c   1.000
_cell.angle_alpha   90.00
_cell.angle_beta   90.00
_cell.angle_gamma   90.00
#
_symmetry.space_group_name_H-M   'P 1'
#
loop_
_entity.id
_entity.type
_entity.pdbx_description
1 polymer ?
#
loop_
_entity_poly.entity_id
_entity_poly.type
_entity_poly.pdbx_seq_one_letter_code
_entity_poly.pdbx_strand_id
1 'polypeptide(L)'
;MSVLTLQSRRVLEPIDRVSEVLFGLIMVLTFTGSLSVVDAGRDDVRAMLIGALGCNLAWAIIDAVLYLMFSGAANNRGLSTFRAVRRATDPMQARRLIAEALPPVLADSLEPTDLESIRIRLAALPEPPARLPLTLDDLRGAAGVFLLVFLSTFPVTIPFMVMERVEPAMRVSNLIAMGLLFLTGYAFGRITSREPLWTGLSMVLLGGAMVGLTIALGG
;
A
#
# COMPACT_ATOMS: atom_id res chain seq x y z
N MET A 1 -19.29 14.60 -21.61
CA MET A 1 -17.97 15.14 -21.21
C MET A 1 -17.36 14.29 -20.07
N SER A 2 -17.38 12.95 -20.19
CA SER A 2 -17.06 12.05 -19.05
C SER A 2 -16.63 10.65 -19.53
N VAL A 3 -15.59 10.53 -20.37
CA VAL A 3 -15.07 9.21 -20.80
C VAL A 3 -13.67 8.92 -20.24
N LEU A 4 -12.96 9.95 -19.77
CA LEU A 4 -11.81 9.77 -18.88
C LEU A 4 -12.33 9.73 -17.45
N THR A 5 -13.03 8.66 -17.08
CA THR A 5 -13.12 8.31 -15.67
C THR A 5 -11.69 8.07 -15.22
N LEU A 6 -11.15 9.02 -14.44
CA LEU A 6 -9.98 8.76 -13.61
C LEU A 6 -10.22 7.42 -12.93
N GLN A 7 -9.25 6.52 -12.99
CA GLN A 7 -9.25 5.40 -12.06
C GLN A 7 -9.03 6.02 -10.68
N SER A 8 -10.12 6.50 -10.07
CA SER A 8 -10.20 6.59 -8.63
C SER A 8 -10.02 5.15 -8.18
N ARG A 9 -8.79 4.79 -7.79
CA ARG A 9 -8.57 3.65 -6.92
C ARG A 9 -9.47 3.94 -5.73
N ARG A 10 -10.67 3.37 -5.75
CA ARG A 10 -11.69 3.50 -4.71
C ARG A 10 -11.05 3.01 -3.43
N VAL A 11 -10.43 3.91 -2.68
CA VAL A 11 -9.80 3.66 -1.39
C VAL A 11 -9.14 2.28 -1.41
N LEU A 12 -8.11 2.03 -2.24
CA LEU A 12 -7.35 0.78 -2.33
C LEU A 12 -8.12 -0.51 -2.72
N GLU A 13 -7.59 -1.24 -3.70
CA GLU A 13 -7.90 -2.67 -3.81
C GLU A 13 -7.51 -3.36 -2.50
N PRO A 14 -8.29 -4.35 -2.02
CA PRO A 14 -8.10 -4.88 -0.67
C PRO A 14 -6.69 -5.45 -0.40
N ILE A 15 -5.97 -5.87 -1.45
CA ILE A 15 -4.57 -6.31 -1.42
C ILE A 15 -3.60 -5.18 -1.05
N ASP A 16 -3.80 -3.99 -1.60
CA ASP A 16 -2.91 -2.85 -1.34
C ASP A 16 -3.04 -2.39 0.11
N ARG A 17 -4.28 -2.34 0.64
CA ARG A 17 -4.55 -1.98 2.05
C ARG A 17 -3.78 -2.88 3.01
N VAL A 18 -3.87 -4.18 2.76
CA VAL A 18 -3.28 -5.18 3.63
C VAL A 18 -1.76 -5.15 3.53
N SER A 19 -1.21 -4.98 2.32
CA SER A 19 0.24 -4.85 2.12
C SER A 19 0.80 -3.64 2.87
N GLU A 20 0.09 -2.52 2.84
CA GLU A 20 0.49 -1.28 3.50
C GLU A 20 0.49 -1.41 5.04
N VAL A 21 -0.53 -2.05 5.60
CA VAL A 21 -0.55 -2.40 7.04
C VAL A 21 0.57 -3.36 7.40
N LEU A 22 0.84 -4.37 6.57
CA LEU A 22 1.91 -5.33 6.82
C LEU A 22 3.29 -4.64 6.83
N PHE A 23 3.57 -3.76 5.87
CA PHE A 23 4.82 -3.01 5.84
C PHE A 23 4.95 -2.07 7.04
N GLY A 24 3.87 -1.36 7.42
CA GLY A 24 3.85 -0.52 8.60
C GLY A 24 4.13 -1.30 9.89
N LEU A 25 3.46 -2.45 10.08
CA LEU A 25 3.69 -3.31 11.25
C LEU A 25 5.13 -3.83 11.33
N ILE A 26 5.71 -4.27 10.19
CA ILE A 26 7.10 -4.73 10.14
C ILE A 26 8.07 -3.61 10.52
N MET A 27 7.84 -2.40 10.02
CA MET A 27 8.70 -1.24 10.28
C MET A 27 8.66 -0.82 11.75
N VAL A 28 7.46 -0.76 12.34
CA VAL A 28 7.29 -0.48 13.78
C VAL A 28 8.00 -1.53 14.61
N LEU A 29 7.78 -2.81 14.31
CA LEU A 29 8.42 -3.93 15.00
C LEU A 29 9.94 -3.84 14.95
N THR A 30 10.50 -3.48 13.79
CA THR A 30 11.95 -3.28 13.61
C THR A 30 12.44 -2.13 14.50
N PHE A 31 11.75 -1.00 14.51
CA PHE A 31 12.15 0.16 15.32
C PHE A 31 12.01 -0.09 16.83
N THR A 32 10.93 -0.70 17.28
CA THR A 32 10.75 -1.09 18.69
C THR A 32 11.72 -2.20 19.10
N GLY A 33 12.08 -3.09 18.17
CA GLY A 33 13.10 -4.12 18.36
C GLY A 33 14.51 -3.52 18.48
N SER A 34 14.78 -2.41 17.78
CA SER A 34 16.03 -1.69 17.92
C SER A 34 16.18 -0.99 19.27
N LEU A 35 15.13 -0.30 19.73
CA LEU A 35 15.16 0.38 21.03
C LEU A 35 15.17 -0.57 22.25
N SER A 36 14.90 -1.85 22.05
CA SER A 36 14.86 -2.90 23.08
C SER A 36 16.21 -3.20 23.74
N VAL A 37 17.33 -2.78 23.16
CA VAL A 37 18.68 -3.18 23.62
C VAL A 37 19.33 -2.13 24.52
N VAL A 38 18.71 -0.97 24.68
CA VAL A 38 19.15 0.06 25.64
C VAL A 38 18.53 -0.23 27.02
N ASP A 39 19.36 -0.34 28.05
CA ASP A 39 18.93 -0.58 29.43
C ASP A 39 18.15 0.64 29.94
N ALA A 40 16.87 0.45 30.29
CA ALA A 40 15.89 1.53 30.17
C ALA A 40 15.03 1.72 31.44
N GLY A 41 15.19 2.87 32.10
CA GLY A 41 14.44 3.34 33.26
C GLY A 41 13.09 3.99 32.91
N ARG A 42 12.43 4.67 33.88
CA ARG A 42 11.12 5.31 33.66
C ARG A 42 11.15 6.43 32.60
N ASP A 43 12.24 7.17 32.49
CA ASP A 43 12.41 8.21 31.46
C ASP A 43 12.51 7.61 30.04
N ASP A 44 13.00 6.37 29.95
CA ASP A 44 13.13 5.67 28.68
C ASP A 44 11.79 5.16 28.13
N VAL A 45 10.78 4.88 28.96
CA VAL A 45 9.43 4.54 28.47
C VAL A 45 8.83 5.71 27.69
N ARG A 46 8.96 6.95 28.19
CA ARG A 46 8.46 8.14 27.50
C ARG A 46 9.21 8.38 26.19
N ALA A 47 10.53 8.19 26.20
CA ALA A 47 11.34 8.27 24.99
C ALA A 47 10.91 7.22 23.95
N MET A 48 10.67 5.98 24.38
CA MET A 48 10.15 4.91 23.52
C MET A 48 8.75 5.21 22.98
N LEU A 49 7.85 5.75 23.81
CA LEU A 49 6.50 6.13 23.37
C LEU A 49 6.57 7.21 22.28
N ILE A 50 7.36 8.26 22.50
CA ILE A 50 7.57 9.33 21.51
C ILE A 50 8.19 8.76 20.24
N GLY A 51 9.20 7.90 20.37
CA GLY A 51 9.84 7.23 19.25
C GLY A 51 8.85 6.38 18.43
N ALA A 52 8.09 5.52 19.09
CA ALA A 52 7.13 4.63 18.44
C ALA A 52 5.96 5.40 17.80
N LEU A 53 5.42 6.44 18.46
CA LEU A 53 4.39 7.30 17.88
C LEU A 53 4.91 8.13 16.70
N GLY A 54 6.12 8.70 16.82
CA GLY A 54 6.76 9.46 15.76
C GLY A 54 7.06 8.60 14.54
N CYS A 55 7.56 7.39 14.77
CA CYS A 55 7.80 6.36 13.75
C CYS A 55 6.49 5.97 13.03
N ASN A 56 5.42 5.68 13.78
CA ASN A 56 4.09 5.40 13.24
C ASN A 56 3.55 6.53 12.37
N LEU A 57 3.65 7.77 12.87
CA LEU A 57 3.17 8.94 12.15
C LEU A 57 3.95 9.17 10.86
N ALA A 58 5.28 9.11 10.93
CA ALA A 58 6.16 9.30 9.78
C ALA A 58 5.86 8.28 8.68
N TRP A 59 5.70 7.00 9.05
CA TRP A 59 5.39 5.95 8.10
C TRP A 59 4.01 6.13 7.44
N ALA A 60 2.98 6.45 8.24
CA ALA A 60 1.65 6.73 7.69
C ALA A 60 1.66 7.91 6.69
N ILE A 61 2.49 8.94 6.93
CA ILE A 61 2.68 10.05 5.98
C ILE A 61 3.37 9.57 4.72
N ILE A 62 4.45 8.79 4.84
CA ILE A 62 5.18 8.25 3.69
C ILE A 62 4.25 7.42 2.81
N ASP A 63 3.47 6.52 3.39
CA ASP A 63 2.50 5.68 2.66
C ASP A 63 1.45 6.54 1.94
N ALA A 64 0.90 7.56 2.59
CA ALA A 64 -0.02 8.49 1.94
C ALA A 64 0.60 9.23 0.74
N VAL A 65 1.87 9.62 0.84
CA VAL A 65 2.62 10.24 -0.27
C VAL A 65 2.88 9.23 -1.39
N LEU A 66 3.30 8.01 -1.06
CA LEU A 66 3.50 6.93 -2.03
C LEU A 66 2.20 6.58 -2.76
N TYR A 67 1.07 6.58 -2.06
CA TYR A 67 -0.25 6.41 -2.65
C TYR A 67 -0.55 7.51 -3.68
N LEU A 68 -0.28 8.78 -3.36
CA LEU A 68 -0.48 9.89 -4.31
C LEU A 68 0.44 9.75 -5.53
N MET A 69 1.70 9.36 -5.32
CA MET A 69 2.65 9.13 -6.41
C MET A 69 2.18 8.00 -7.33
N PHE A 70 1.73 6.87 -6.77
CA PHE A 70 1.26 5.74 -7.54
C PHE A 70 -0.05 6.05 -8.28
N SER A 71 -0.99 6.72 -7.63
CA SER A 71 -2.27 7.12 -8.24
C SER A 71 -2.04 8.10 -9.40
N GLY A 72 -1.17 9.09 -9.20
CA GLY A 72 -0.75 10.00 -10.27
C GLY A 72 -0.05 9.28 -11.43
N ALA A 73 0.83 8.33 -11.14
CA ALA A 73 1.54 7.56 -12.17
C ALA A 73 0.60 6.63 -12.95
N ALA A 74 -0.38 5.99 -12.31
CA ALA A 74 -1.38 5.16 -12.96
C ALA A 74 -2.27 5.99 -13.91
N ASN A 75 -2.79 7.12 -13.43
CA ASN A 75 -3.62 8.03 -14.23
C ASN A 75 -2.86 8.58 -15.44
N ASN A 76 -1.60 8.98 -15.26
CA ASN A 76 -0.77 9.48 -16.36
C ASN A 76 -0.33 8.37 -17.33
N ARG A 77 -0.18 7.11 -16.88
CA ARG A 77 0.08 5.97 -17.76
C ARG A 77 -1.09 5.71 -18.71
N GLY A 78 -2.33 5.65 -18.21
CA GLY A 78 -3.51 5.50 -19.07
C GLY A 78 -3.65 6.63 -20.11
N LEU A 79 -3.37 7.86 -19.68
CA LEU A 79 -3.33 9.02 -20.57
C LEU A 79 -2.21 8.92 -21.63
N SER A 80 -1.05 8.39 -21.27
CA SER A 80 0.07 8.18 -22.19
C SER A 80 -0.26 7.15 -23.27
N THR A 81 -0.93 6.05 -22.90
CA THR A 81 -1.41 5.03 -23.83
C THR A 81 -2.44 5.63 -24.79
N PHE A 82 -3.42 6.38 -24.27
CA PHE A 82 -4.41 7.05 -25.10
C PHE A 82 -3.77 8.00 -26.14
N ARG A 83 -2.77 8.78 -25.72
CA ARG A 83 -2.01 9.62 -26.66
C ARG A 83 -1.24 8.82 -27.69
N ALA A 84 -0.60 7.72 -27.28
CA ALA A 84 0.17 6.87 -28.19
C ALA A 84 -0.74 6.27 -29.27
N VAL A 85 -1.93 5.78 -28.89
CA VAL A 85 -2.94 5.27 -29.83
C VAL A 85 -3.43 6.37 -30.79
N ARG A 86 -3.67 7.59 -30.31
CA ARG A 86 -4.15 8.70 -31.15
C ARG A 86 -3.08 9.25 -32.10
N ARG A 87 -1.79 9.19 -31.71
CA ARG A 87 -0.66 9.65 -32.52
C ARG A 87 -0.11 8.59 -33.48
N ALA A 88 -0.48 7.33 -33.30
CA ALA A 88 -0.04 6.24 -34.16
C ALA A 88 -0.58 6.47 -35.59
N THR A 89 0.33 6.66 -36.53
CA THR A 89 0.01 6.83 -37.96
C THR A 89 -0.39 5.51 -38.62
N ASP A 90 0.08 4.38 -38.08
CA ASP A 90 -0.24 3.04 -38.54
C ASP A 90 -1.38 2.40 -37.69
N PRO A 91 -2.49 1.99 -38.33
CA PRO A 91 -3.57 1.28 -37.65
C PRO A 91 -3.15 -0.05 -37.00
N MET A 92 -2.13 -0.75 -37.51
CA MET A 92 -1.61 -1.96 -36.84
C MET A 92 -0.91 -1.63 -35.52
N GLN A 93 -0.03 -0.62 -35.53
CA GLN A 93 0.62 -0.12 -34.32
C GLN A 93 -0.39 0.35 -33.26
N ALA A 94 -1.42 1.08 -33.67
CA ALA A 94 -2.46 1.56 -32.75
C ALA A 94 -3.23 0.41 -32.08
N ARG A 95 -3.60 -0.63 -32.85
CA ARG A 95 -4.29 -1.83 -32.32
C ARG A 95 -3.42 -2.62 -31.34
N ARG A 96 -2.12 -2.73 -31.62
CA ARG A 96 -1.16 -3.37 -30.72
C ARG A 96 -1.05 -2.63 -29.38
N LEU A 97 -0.96 -1.30 -29.41
CA LEU A 97 -0.93 -0.47 -28.20
C LEU A 97 -2.21 -0.58 -27.37
N ILE A 98 -3.36 -0.76 -28.02
CA ILE A 98 -4.64 -1.04 -27.33
C ILE A 98 -4.57 -2.42 -26.66
N ALA A 99 -4.16 -3.47 -27.39
CA ALA A 99 -4.08 -4.83 -26.86
C ALA A 99 -3.10 -4.93 -25.68
N GLU A 100 -1.92 -4.29 -25.75
CA GLU A 100 -0.92 -4.27 -24.68
C GLU A 100 -1.41 -3.55 -23.41
N ALA A 101 -2.41 -2.67 -23.53
CA ALA A 101 -2.99 -1.97 -22.39
C ALA A 101 -4.15 -2.74 -21.73
N LEU A 102 -4.67 -3.78 -22.37
CA LEU A 102 -5.77 -4.59 -21.85
C LEU A 102 -5.22 -5.76 -21.01
N PRO A 103 -6.00 -6.25 -20.04
CA PRO A 103 -5.70 -7.51 -19.38
C PRO A 103 -5.54 -8.65 -20.42
N PRO A 104 -4.59 -9.58 -20.26
CA PRO A 104 -4.27 -10.59 -21.28
C PRO A 104 -5.48 -11.38 -21.76
N VAL A 105 -6.34 -11.80 -20.82
CA VAL A 105 -7.57 -12.55 -21.13
C VAL A 105 -8.50 -11.78 -22.06
N LEU A 106 -8.57 -10.45 -21.91
CA LEU A 106 -9.41 -9.62 -22.76
C LEU A 106 -8.73 -9.36 -24.11
N ALA A 107 -7.42 -9.11 -24.11
CA ALA A 107 -6.64 -8.93 -25.33
C ALA A 107 -6.73 -10.14 -26.26
N ASP A 108 -6.66 -11.36 -25.71
CA ASP A 108 -6.74 -12.61 -26.47
C ASP A 108 -8.16 -12.94 -26.96
N SER A 109 -9.18 -12.39 -26.31
CA SER A 109 -10.59 -12.61 -26.68
C SER A 109 -11.14 -11.68 -27.75
N LEU A 110 -10.42 -10.59 -28.06
CA LEU A 110 -10.89 -9.56 -28.99
C LEU A 110 -10.38 -9.81 -30.40
N GLU A 111 -11.25 -9.65 -31.38
CA GLU A 111 -10.85 -9.73 -32.78
C GLU A 111 -10.17 -8.42 -33.24
N PRO A 112 -9.36 -8.47 -34.32
CA PRO A 112 -8.75 -7.27 -34.89
C PRO A 112 -9.76 -6.16 -35.27
N THR A 113 -11.00 -6.54 -35.58
CA THR A 113 -12.14 -5.67 -35.88
C THR A 113 -12.68 -4.95 -34.64
N ASP A 114 -12.66 -5.60 -33.48
CA ASP A 114 -13.04 -5.00 -32.20
C ASP A 114 -12.02 -3.95 -31.77
N LEU A 115 -10.73 -4.30 -31.86
CA LEU A 115 -9.63 -3.37 -31.57
C LEU A 115 -9.66 -2.15 -32.51
N GLU A 116 -10.04 -2.35 -33.77
CA GLU A 116 -10.22 -1.26 -34.72
C GLU A 116 -11.41 -0.37 -34.36
N SER A 117 -12.53 -0.96 -33.93
CA SER A 117 -13.69 -0.21 -33.44
C SER A 117 -13.33 0.64 -32.21
N ILE A 118 -12.52 0.11 -31.30
CA ILE A 118 -11.99 0.85 -30.15
C ILE A 118 -11.08 1.99 -30.62
N ARG A 119 -10.16 1.74 -31.55
CA ARG A 119 -9.26 2.77 -32.12
C ARG A 119 -10.04 3.94 -32.71
N ILE A 120 -11.07 3.67 -33.52
CA ILE A 120 -11.91 4.69 -34.16
C ILE A 120 -12.63 5.53 -33.09
N ARG A 121 -13.22 4.87 -32.09
CA ARG A 121 -13.91 5.58 -30.98
C ARG A 121 -12.94 6.44 -30.18
N LEU A 122 -11.74 5.93 -29.89
CA LEU A 122 -10.68 6.68 -29.19
C LEU A 122 -10.20 7.88 -30.02
N ALA A 123 -10.03 7.73 -31.33
CA ALA A 123 -9.61 8.83 -32.21
C ALA A 123 -10.65 9.96 -32.28
N ALA A 124 -11.94 9.63 -32.14
CA ALA A 124 -13.03 10.59 -32.11
C ALA A 124 -13.16 11.35 -30.77
N LEU A 125 -12.44 10.95 -29.72
CA LEU A 125 -12.44 11.66 -28.45
C LEU A 125 -11.62 12.97 -28.53
N PRO A 126 -11.93 13.96 -27.67
CA PRO A 126 -11.18 15.20 -27.59
C PRO A 126 -9.68 14.99 -27.30
N GLU A 127 -8.87 15.99 -27.68
CA GLU A 127 -7.44 16.04 -27.38
C GLU A 127 -7.20 15.83 -25.86
N PRO A 128 -6.38 14.84 -25.46
CA PRO A 128 -6.07 14.64 -24.06
C PRO A 128 -5.25 15.81 -23.48
N PRO A 129 -5.52 16.25 -22.24
CA PRO A 129 -4.72 17.29 -21.57
C PRO A 129 -3.28 16.82 -21.36
N ALA A 130 -2.32 17.72 -21.19
CA ALA A 130 -0.87 17.40 -21.11
C ALA A 130 -0.47 16.54 -19.89
N ARG A 131 -1.18 16.66 -18.76
CA ARG A 131 -1.06 15.81 -17.57
C ARG A 131 -2.43 15.78 -16.87
N LEU A 132 -2.73 14.71 -16.16
CA LEU A 132 -3.87 14.69 -15.23
C LEU A 132 -3.37 15.17 -13.87
N PRO A 133 -3.92 16.27 -13.32
CA PRO A 133 -3.59 16.70 -11.97
C PRO A 133 -4.14 15.70 -10.95
N LEU A 134 -3.55 15.68 -9.76
CA LEU A 134 -4.12 14.98 -8.62
C LEU A 134 -5.50 15.57 -8.30
N THR A 135 -6.44 14.69 -7.99
CA THR A 135 -7.81 15.07 -7.68
C THR A 135 -8.09 15.02 -6.18
N LEU A 136 -9.21 15.60 -5.76
CA LEU A 136 -9.68 15.49 -4.38
C LEU A 136 -9.95 14.04 -3.98
N ASP A 137 -10.30 13.17 -4.93
CA ASP A 137 -10.49 11.75 -4.65
C ASP A 137 -9.16 11.03 -4.40
N ASP A 138 -8.07 11.44 -5.08
CA ASP A 138 -6.72 10.95 -4.77
C ASP A 138 -6.28 11.40 -3.38
N LEU A 139 -6.57 12.65 -3.00
CA LEU A 139 -6.25 13.18 -1.67
C LEU A 139 -7.07 12.49 -0.57
N ARG A 140 -8.35 12.19 -0.82
CA ARG A 140 -9.18 11.39 0.08
C ARG A 140 -8.66 9.96 0.21
N GLY A 141 -8.19 9.37 -0.88
CA GLY A 141 -7.54 8.06 -0.87
C GLY A 141 -6.28 8.06 0.00
N ALA A 142 -5.42 9.07 -0.16
CA ALA A 142 -4.22 9.25 0.64
C ALA A 142 -4.53 9.46 2.14
N ALA A 143 -5.55 10.25 2.46
CA ALA A 143 -6.02 10.40 3.83
C ALA A 143 -6.59 9.08 4.41
N GLY A 144 -7.26 8.30 3.57
CA GLY A 144 -7.73 6.96 3.93
C GLY A 144 -6.60 5.99 4.24
N VAL A 145 -5.55 5.97 3.40
CA VAL A 145 -4.30 5.22 3.64
C VAL A 145 -3.65 5.64 4.94
N PHE A 146 -3.39 6.94 5.11
CA PHE A 146 -2.79 7.50 6.30
C PHE A 146 -3.52 7.03 7.57
N LEU A 147 -4.85 7.21 7.58
CA LEU A 147 -5.66 6.87 8.74
C LEU A 147 -5.68 5.37 9.00
N LEU A 148 -5.77 4.56 7.94
CA LEU A 148 -5.76 3.11 8.04
C LEU A 148 -4.44 2.61 8.62
N VAL A 149 -3.30 3.05 8.09
CA VAL A 149 -1.97 2.68 8.56
C VAL A 149 -1.78 3.13 9.99
N PHE A 150 -1.98 4.42 10.28
CA PHE A 150 -1.81 4.99 11.61
C PHE A 150 -2.68 4.31 12.67
N LEU A 151 -3.98 4.11 12.39
CA LEU A 151 -4.89 3.46 13.34
C LEU A 151 -4.61 1.96 13.49
N SER A 152 -4.08 1.31 12.45
CA SER A 152 -3.73 -0.11 12.52
C SER A 152 -2.48 -0.36 13.36
N THR A 153 -1.53 0.57 13.38
CA THR A 153 -0.28 0.45 14.14
C THR A 153 -0.34 1.12 15.51
N PHE A 154 -1.32 1.99 15.76
CA PHE A 154 -1.55 2.64 17.05
C PHE A 154 -1.69 1.65 18.24
N PRO A 155 -2.38 0.50 18.13
CA PRO A 155 -2.49 -0.44 19.26
C PRO A 155 -1.14 -0.92 19.79
N VAL A 156 -0.10 -0.94 18.96
CA VAL A 156 1.26 -1.33 19.34
C VAL A 156 1.89 -0.32 20.30
N THR A 157 1.46 0.96 20.29
CA THR A 157 1.99 1.99 21.20
C THR A 157 1.27 2.07 22.53
N ILE A 158 0.05 1.49 22.64
CA ILE A 158 -0.77 1.50 23.87
C ILE A 158 0.00 1.02 25.11
N PRO A 159 0.79 -0.08 25.07
CA PRO A 159 1.52 -0.56 26.24
C PRO A 159 2.47 0.49 26.82
N PHE A 160 3.12 1.29 25.98
CA PHE A 160 4.02 2.36 26.40
C PHE A 160 3.28 3.57 27.01
N MET A 161 1.97 3.70 26.79
CA MET A 161 1.14 4.75 27.40
C MET A 161 0.68 4.38 28.81
N VAL A 162 0.50 3.09 29.09
CA VAL A 162 -0.14 2.60 30.33
C VAL A 162 0.85 1.91 31.29
N MET A 163 1.98 1.42 30.78
CA MET A 163 2.97 0.67 31.58
C MET A 163 4.18 1.56 31.87
N GLU A 164 4.67 1.52 33.11
CA GLU A 164 5.81 2.34 33.55
C GLU A 164 7.17 1.64 33.43
N ARG A 165 7.17 0.34 33.12
CA ARG A 165 8.39 -0.47 32.98
C ARG A 165 8.55 -0.89 31.51
N VAL A 166 9.76 -0.72 30.99
CA VAL A 166 10.09 -0.92 29.58
C VAL A 166 9.95 -2.37 29.14
N GLU A 167 10.59 -3.30 29.87
CA GLU A 167 10.54 -4.74 29.52
C GLU A 167 9.12 -5.30 29.36
N PRO A 168 8.18 -5.13 30.31
CA PRO A 168 6.83 -5.64 30.13
C PRO A 168 6.05 -4.86 29.06
N ALA A 169 6.27 -3.55 28.90
CA ALA A 169 5.65 -2.75 27.84
C ALA A 169 6.02 -3.28 26.45
N MET A 170 7.30 -3.57 26.22
CA MET A 170 7.78 -4.16 24.97
C MET A 170 7.22 -5.55 24.69
N ARG A 171 7.17 -6.43 25.70
CA ARG A 171 6.61 -7.78 25.50
C ARG A 171 5.14 -7.72 25.10
N VAL A 172 4.36 -6.87 25.75
CA VAL A 172 2.94 -6.68 25.41
C VAL A 172 2.81 -6.04 24.03
N SER A 173 3.63 -5.05 23.69
CA SER A 173 3.68 -4.42 22.36
C SER A 173 3.96 -5.45 21.26
N ASN A 174 4.98 -6.29 21.44
CA ASN A 174 5.33 -7.33 20.49
C ASN A 174 4.22 -8.38 20.33
N LEU A 175 3.52 -8.75 21.41
CA LEU A 175 2.36 -9.64 21.35
C LEU A 175 1.20 -9.03 20.56
N ILE A 176 0.91 -7.73 20.78
CA ILE A 176 -0.12 -7.00 20.01
C ILE A 176 0.27 -6.98 18.53
N ALA A 177 1.51 -6.63 18.21
CA ALA A 177 2.00 -6.56 16.84
C ALA A 177 1.96 -7.94 16.14
N MET A 178 2.35 -9.02 16.82
CA MET A 178 2.21 -10.40 16.31
C MET A 178 0.73 -10.75 16.04
N GLY A 179 -0.18 -10.39 16.95
CA GLY A 179 -1.62 -10.59 16.76
C GLY A 179 -2.16 -9.83 15.55
N LEU A 180 -1.75 -8.57 15.38
CA LEU A 180 -2.14 -7.75 14.24
C LEU A 180 -1.55 -8.27 12.92
N LEU A 181 -0.29 -8.72 12.91
CA LEU A 181 0.31 -9.38 11.75
C LEU A 181 -0.47 -10.63 11.35
N PHE A 182 -0.86 -11.46 12.32
CA PHE A 182 -1.68 -12.64 12.06
C PHE A 182 -3.03 -12.27 11.46
N LEU A 183 -3.76 -11.33 12.09
CA LEU A 183 -5.09 -10.90 11.64
C LEU A 183 -5.04 -10.28 10.25
N THR A 184 -4.03 -9.45 9.98
CA THR A 184 -3.86 -8.79 8.70
C THR A 184 -3.46 -9.81 7.62
N GLY A 185 -2.55 -10.74 7.93
CA GLY A 185 -2.20 -11.85 7.04
C GLY A 185 -3.35 -12.83 6.78
N TYR A 186 -4.20 -13.07 7.78
CA TYR A 186 -5.42 -13.87 7.61
C TYR A 186 -6.42 -13.15 6.69
N ALA A 187 -6.64 -11.85 6.91
CA ALA A 187 -7.47 -11.04 6.03
C ALA A 187 -6.92 -11.04 4.60
N PHE A 188 -5.59 -10.94 4.43
CA PHE A 188 -4.91 -11.06 3.14
C PHE A 188 -5.24 -12.37 2.45
N GLY A 189 -5.00 -13.51 3.11
CA GLY A 189 -5.20 -14.82 2.51
C GLY A 189 -6.64 -15.01 2.05
N ARG A 190 -7.61 -14.54 2.84
CA ARG A 190 -9.03 -14.59 2.49
C ARG A 190 -9.38 -13.74 1.27
N ILE A 191 -8.79 -12.55 1.14
CA ILE A 191 -8.99 -11.64 0.00
C ILE A 191 -8.39 -12.24 -1.28
N THR A 192 -7.21 -12.84 -1.19
CA THR A 192 -6.44 -13.34 -2.34
C THR A 192 -6.80 -14.78 -2.72
N SER A 193 -7.88 -15.35 -2.14
CA SER A 193 -8.28 -16.76 -2.32
C SER A 193 -7.17 -17.78 -2.02
N ARG A 194 -6.25 -17.43 -1.11
CA ARG A 194 -5.21 -18.33 -0.58
C ARG A 194 -5.65 -18.90 0.77
N GLU A 195 -4.97 -19.94 1.26
CA GLU A 195 -5.27 -20.48 2.59
C GLU A 195 -5.01 -19.41 3.69
N PRO A 196 -6.05 -18.88 4.36
CA PRO A 196 -5.92 -17.71 5.24
C PRO A 196 -5.04 -17.99 6.46
N LEU A 197 -5.12 -19.19 7.02
CA LEU A 197 -4.37 -19.60 8.19
C LEU A 197 -2.86 -19.68 7.90
N TRP A 198 -2.46 -20.30 6.79
CA TRP A 198 -1.06 -20.35 6.38
C TRP A 198 -0.52 -18.97 6.05
N THR A 199 -1.32 -18.13 5.40
CA THR A 199 -0.93 -16.76 5.09
C THR A 199 -0.69 -15.95 6.36
N GLY A 200 -1.61 -16.00 7.33
CA GLY A 200 -1.44 -15.38 8.65
C GLY A 200 -0.22 -15.90 9.40
N LEU A 201 -0.03 -17.22 9.45
CA LEU A 201 1.11 -17.84 10.13
C LEU A 201 2.45 -17.44 9.48
N SER A 202 2.51 -17.40 8.15
CA SER A 202 3.71 -16.98 7.42
C SER A 202 4.11 -15.54 7.73
N MET A 203 3.13 -14.63 7.87
CA MET A 203 3.37 -13.24 8.24
C MET A 203 3.87 -13.08 9.68
N VAL A 204 3.33 -13.87 10.61
CA VAL A 204 3.83 -13.92 12.00
C VAL A 204 5.27 -14.46 12.04
N LEU A 205 5.56 -15.53 11.31
CA LEU A 205 6.91 -16.09 11.22
C LEU A 205 7.90 -15.09 10.65
N LEU A 206 7.52 -14.37 9.60
CA LEU A 206 8.35 -13.34 8.99
C LEU A 206 8.58 -12.16 9.95
N GLY A 207 7.52 -11.65 10.59
CA GLY A 207 7.64 -10.61 11.60
C GLY A 207 8.51 -11.03 12.78
N GLY A 208 8.31 -12.26 13.30
CA GLY A 208 9.13 -12.83 14.37
C GLY A 208 10.60 -13.01 13.96
N ALA A 209 10.87 -13.44 12.72
CA ALA A 209 12.22 -13.52 12.18
C ALA A 209 12.88 -12.14 12.10
N MET A 210 12.16 -11.10 11.68
CA MET A 210 12.68 -9.74 11.65
C MET A 210 12.97 -9.19 13.05
N VAL A 211 12.08 -9.40 14.02
CA VAL A 211 12.33 -9.03 15.42
C VAL A 211 13.57 -9.76 15.96
N GLY A 212 13.67 -11.08 15.71
CA GLY A 212 14.83 -11.87 16.09
C GLY A 212 16.13 -11.35 15.46
N LEU A 213 16.08 -10.94 14.20
CA LEU A 213 17.22 -10.36 13.49
C LEU A 213 17.62 -9.00 14.08
N THR A 214 16.68 -8.12 14.39
CA THR A 214 16.98 -6.83 15.05
C THR A 214 17.64 -7.01 16.40
N ILE A 215 17.16 -7.97 17.21
CA ILE A 215 17.77 -8.29 18.50
C ILE A 215 19.19 -8.84 18.31
N ALA A 216 19.38 -9.72 17.33
CA ALA A 216 20.69 -10.31 17.03
C ALA A 216 21.71 -9.29 16.50
N LEU A 217 21.26 -8.26 15.78
CA LEU A 217 22.09 -7.18 15.26
C LEU A 217 22.41 -6.09 16.28
N GLY A 218 21.99 -6.27 17.53
CA GLY A 218 22.36 -5.39 18.64
C GLY A 218 21.32 -4.34 19.00
N GLY A 219 20.11 -4.43 18.43
CA GLY A 219 19.04 -3.47 18.66
C GLY A 219 19.33 -2.13 18.01
#